data_AF-R6MTZ8-F1
#
_entry.id   AF-R6MTZ8-F1
#
_cell.length_a   1.000
_cell.length_b   1.000
_cell.length_c   1.000
_cell.angle_alpha   90.00
_cell.angle_beta   90.00
_cell.angle_gamma   90.00
#
_symmetry.space_group_name_H-M   'P 1'
#
loop_
_entity.id
_entity.type
_entity.pdbx_description
1 polymer ?
#
loop_
_entity_poly.entity_id
_entity_poly.type
_entity_poly.pdbx_seq_one_letter_code
_entity_poly.pdbx_strand_id
1 'polypeptide(L)'
;MQKKISSGKSIPKTGKSEVTEIKKEETENNAEKSNVESRKLLERISRPNGKTGVAFGLLDTRVKVVQNESEESSFKYYIGQNRKKKFKCIIDKDKQKYGQWKRFCQASVDTFDIWFTRTANAPSNSVSINEIGIYSETGFIDEPSEDKAVYIKLVSPTDIEYTVSSLTEEEINKNEVSIKGVERITLQEK
;
A
#
# COMPACT_ATOMS: atom_id res chain seq x y z
N MET A 1 14.10 82.40 9.68
CA MET A 1 15.14 83.11 8.91
C MET A 1 15.28 82.46 7.54
N GLN A 2 15.47 83.27 6.47
CA GLN A 2 16.23 83.04 5.20
C GLN A 2 16.41 81.60 4.64
N LYS A 3 16.32 81.28 3.33
CA LYS A 3 16.52 82.04 2.06
C LYS A 3 15.99 81.17 0.85
N LYS A 4 15.34 81.71 -0.20
CA LYS A 4 15.85 82.04 -1.59
C LYS A 4 16.17 80.82 -2.52
N ILE A 5 15.96 80.73 -3.86
CA ILE A 5 15.43 81.60 -4.97
C ILE A 5 15.03 80.76 -6.24
N SER A 6 14.32 81.38 -7.22
CA SER A 6 14.41 81.20 -8.71
C SER A 6 13.79 79.96 -9.41
N SER A 7 13.20 80.01 -10.63
CA SER A 7 12.75 81.13 -11.51
C SER A 7 11.99 80.68 -12.80
N GLY A 8 10.93 81.41 -13.18
CA GLY A 8 10.42 81.64 -14.58
C GLY A 8 9.76 80.47 -15.35
N LYS A 9 8.91 80.66 -16.39
CA LYS A 9 8.19 81.83 -16.98
C LYS A 9 6.96 81.30 -17.80
N SER A 10 6.12 82.16 -18.40
CA SER A 10 4.66 81.93 -18.62
C SER A 10 4.16 81.47 -20.03
N ILE A 11 3.03 80.70 -20.08
CA ILE A 11 1.69 80.89 -20.76
C ILE A 11 1.65 81.54 -22.19
N PRO A 12 0.77 81.17 -23.20
CA PRO A 12 -0.61 80.60 -23.16
C PRO A 12 -0.97 79.46 -24.17
N LYS A 13 -2.27 79.07 -24.22
CA LYS A 13 -2.89 78.12 -25.18
C LYS A 13 -3.68 78.80 -26.32
N THR A 14 -3.49 78.33 -27.56
CA THR A 14 -4.45 78.30 -28.70
C THR A 14 -3.87 77.36 -29.79
N GLY A 15 -4.59 76.78 -30.76
CA GLY A 15 -6.02 76.84 -31.12
C GLY A 15 -6.46 75.59 -31.92
N LYS A 16 -7.13 75.76 -33.08
CA LYS A 16 -7.45 74.72 -34.10
C LYS A 16 -7.55 75.37 -35.48
N SER A 17 -6.91 74.83 -36.53
CA SER A 17 -7.39 74.90 -37.94
C SER A 17 -6.39 74.31 -38.96
N GLU A 18 -6.21 72.99 -39.01
CA GLU A 18 -5.41 72.33 -40.08
C GLU A 18 -5.85 70.87 -40.31
N VAL A 19 -7.18 70.64 -40.31
CA VAL A 19 -7.79 69.30 -40.37
C VAL A 19 -8.59 69.14 -41.67
N THR A 20 -7.92 68.87 -42.79
CA THR A 20 -8.62 68.30 -43.97
C THR A 20 -7.75 67.48 -44.94
N GLU A 21 -6.48 67.82 -45.18
CA GLU A 21 -5.73 67.19 -46.29
C GLU A 21 -4.92 65.93 -45.95
N ILE A 22 -4.57 65.68 -44.68
CA ILE A 22 -3.74 64.53 -44.28
C ILE A 22 -4.49 63.17 -44.42
N LYS A 23 -5.82 63.20 -44.60
CA LYS A 23 -6.69 62.06 -44.34
C LYS A 23 -6.87 61.02 -45.48
N LYS A 24 -6.01 61.02 -46.51
CA LYS A 24 -6.09 60.09 -47.66
C LYS A 24 -4.86 59.21 -47.91
N GLU A 25 -3.67 59.58 -47.43
CA GLU A 25 -2.44 58.78 -47.68
C GLU A 25 -2.16 57.74 -46.57
N GLU A 26 -2.76 57.90 -45.38
CA GLU A 26 -2.57 56.98 -44.25
C GLU A 26 -3.32 55.65 -44.40
N THR A 27 -4.30 55.54 -45.31
CA THR A 27 -5.21 54.38 -45.39
C THR A 27 -4.66 53.19 -46.16
N GLU A 28 -3.87 53.38 -47.21
CA GLU A 28 -3.36 52.26 -48.03
C GLU A 28 -2.11 51.60 -47.40
N ASN A 29 -1.21 52.41 -46.84
CA ASN A 29 0.03 51.96 -46.18
C ASN A 29 -0.19 51.11 -44.90
N ASN A 30 -1.41 51.06 -44.37
CA ASN A 30 -1.75 50.32 -43.16
C ASN A 30 -2.37 48.93 -43.47
N ALA A 31 -2.99 48.77 -44.65
CA ALA A 31 -3.63 47.52 -45.05
C ALA A 31 -2.60 46.40 -45.29
N GLU A 32 -1.51 46.67 -46.02
CA GLU A 32 -0.49 45.64 -46.31
C GLU A 32 0.28 45.19 -45.06
N LYS A 33 0.60 46.12 -44.15
CA LYS A 33 1.27 45.79 -42.87
C LYS A 33 0.44 44.80 -42.04
N SER A 34 -0.87 45.02 -41.94
CA SER A 34 -1.79 44.14 -41.20
C SER A 34 -1.82 42.70 -41.74
N ASN A 35 -1.65 42.51 -43.05
CA ASN A 35 -1.70 41.19 -43.70
C ASN A 35 -0.40 40.40 -43.47
N VAL A 36 0.76 41.07 -43.52
CA VAL A 36 2.07 40.48 -43.21
C VAL A 36 2.15 40.07 -41.73
N GLU A 37 1.68 40.92 -40.81
CA GLU A 37 1.60 40.64 -39.37
C GLU A 37 0.73 39.40 -39.09
N SER A 38 -0.44 39.32 -39.73
CA SER A 38 -1.41 38.21 -39.56
C SER A 38 -0.88 36.86 -40.04
N ARG A 39 -0.17 36.81 -41.19
CA ARG A 39 0.47 35.57 -41.68
C ARG A 39 1.61 35.12 -40.76
N LYS A 40 2.40 36.06 -40.23
CA LYS A 40 3.49 35.80 -39.28
C LYS A 40 2.98 35.36 -37.89
N LEU A 41 1.73 35.68 -37.54
CA LEU A 41 1.05 35.18 -36.36
C LEU A 41 0.57 33.73 -36.56
N LEU A 42 -0.04 33.42 -37.71
CA LEU A 42 -0.48 32.06 -38.05
C LEU A 42 0.68 31.05 -38.07
N GLU A 43 1.86 31.46 -38.55
CA GLU A 43 3.06 30.61 -38.52
C GLU A 43 3.56 30.31 -37.08
N ARG A 44 3.31 31.22 -36.11
CA ARG A 44 3.62 30.97 -34.69
C ARG A 44 2.56 30.12 -33.99
N ILE A 45 1.30 30.21 -34.40
CA ILE A 45 0.19 29.40 -33.85
C ILE A 45 0.26 27.96 -34.38
N SER A 46 0.72 27.76 -35.63
CA SER A 46 0.89 26.44 -36.26
C SER A 46 2.06 25.62 -35.67
N ARG A 47 2.95 26.25 -34.88
CA ARG A 47 4.02 25.55 -34.16
C ARG A 47 3.60 25.36 -32.69
N PRO A 48 3.37 24.13 -32.20
CA PRO A 48 3.03 23.91 -30.80
C PRO A 48 4.24 24.22 -29.93
N ASN A 49 4.25 25.42 -29.33
CA ASN A 49 5.25 25.81 -28.34
C ASN A 49 5.00 24.99 -27.06
N GLY A 50 5.60 23.80 -27.00
CA GLY A 50 5.42 22.78 -25.95
C GLY A 50 5.96 23.20 -24.59
N LYS A 51 5.35 24.22 -23.96
CA LYS A 51 5.61 24.66 -22.59
C LYS A 51 4.32 25.05 -21.84
N THR A 52 3.35 24.14 -21.83
CA THR A 52 2.46 23.98 -20.66
C THR A 52 1.91 22.56 -20.65
N GLY A 53 2.38 21.77 -19.69
CA GLY A 53 1.99 20.38 -19.49
C GLY A 53 2.65 19.89 -18.22
N VAL A 54 1.86 19.82 -17.14
CA VAL A 54 2.29 19.22 -15.87
C VAL A 54 2.65 17.76 -16.13
N ALA A 55 3.79 17.30 -15.61
CA ALA A 55 4.28 15.95 -15.85
C ALA A 55 3.50 14.88 -15.06
N PHE A 56 2.27 14.57 -15.49
CA PHE A 56 1.64 13.28 -15.19
C PHE A 56 2.20 12.23 -16.16
N GLY A 57 3.44 11.80 -15.90
CA GLY A 57 4.22 10.98 -16.83
C GLY A 57 5.27 10.06 -16.21
N LEU A 58 5.25 9.85 -14.88
CA LEU A 58 5.97 8.73 -14.26
C LEU A 58 5.06 7.49 -14.23
N LEU A 59 4.91 6.85 -15.38
CA LEU A 59 4.24 5.55 -15.54
C LEU A 59 4.78 4.74 -16.75
N ASP A 60 6.07 4.88 -17.07
CA ASP A 60 6.86 3.74 -17.57
C ASP A 60 7.67 3.14 -16.43
N THR A 61 6.97 2.72 -15.38
CA THR A 61 7.41 1.54 -14.65
C THR A 61 6.71 0.36 -15.30
N ARG A 62 7.41 -0.29 -16.23
CA ARG A 62 7.16 -1.69 -16.60
C ARG A 62 7.46 -2.61 -15.40
N VAL A 63 6.77 -2.38 -14.28
CA VAL A 63 6.56 -3.40 -13.24
C VAL A 63 5.68 -4.44 -13.91
N LYS A 64 6.32 -5.39 -14.58
CA LYS A 64 5.70 -6.67 -14.83
C LYS A 64 5.45 -7.25 -13.44
N VAL A 65 4.21 -7.14 -12.95
CA VAL A 65 3.77 -7.92 -11.80
C VAL A 65 3.81 -9.36 -12.28
N VAL A 66 4.96 -10.00 -12.07
CA VAL A 66 5.08 -11.43 -12.22
C VAL A 66 4.31 -11.99 -11.03
N GLN A 67 3.03 -12.29 -11.25
CA GLN A 67 2.40 -13.34 -10.45
C GLN A 67 3.23 -14.59 -10.75
N ASN A 68 4.10 -14.95 -9.81
CA ASN A 68 4.69 -16.27 -9.78
C ASN A 68 3.54 -17.23 -9.46
N GLU A 69 2.85 -17.71 -10.49
CA GLU A 69 1.79 -18.73 -10.37
C GLU A 69 2.31 -20.07 -9.80
N SER A 70 3.63 -20.16 -9.59
CA SER A 70 4.35 -21.26 -8.95
C SER A 70 4.68 -21.03 -7.46
N GLU A 71 4.38 -19.87 -6.88
CA GLU A 71 4.47 -19.69 -5.43
C GLU A 71 3.19 -20.22 -4.76
N GLU A 72 3.32 -21.34 -4.03
CA GLU A 72 2.32 -21.71 -3.01
C GLU A 72 2.09 -20.48 -2.12
N SER A 73 0.89 -19.91 -2.23
CA SER A 73 0.54 -18.68 -1.51
C SER A 73 0.90 -18.80 -0.03
N SER A 74 1.69 -17.85 0.47
CA SER A 74 2.26 -17.92 1.82
C SER A 74 1.18 -17.95 2.91
N PHE A 75 1.53 -18.55 4.05
CA PHE A 75 0.60 -18.66 5.15
C PHE A 75 0.26 -17.27 5.73
N LYS A 76 -1.02 -16.95 5.93
CA LYS A 76 -1.43 -15.57 6.21
C LYS A 76 -1.18 -15.13 7.65
N TYR A 77 -1.12 -16.05 8.60
CA TYR A 77 -1.27 -15.76 10.02
C TYR A 77 -0.10 -16.24 10.89
N TYR A 78 0.31 -15.43 11.86
CA TYR A 78 1.03 -15.94 13.03
C TYR A 78 0.04 -16.73 13.90
N ILE A 79 0.44 -17.89 14.43
CA ILE A 79 -0.38 -18.72 15.31
C ILE A 79 0.27 -18.81 16.69
N GLY A 80 -0.53 -18.71 17.74
CA GLY A 80 -0.07 -18.62 19.10
C GLY A 80 -1.14 -18.99 20.14
N GLN A 81 -0.80 -18.73 21.40
CA GLN A 81 -1.66 -18.95 22.56
C GLN A 81 -1.85 -17.66 23.34
N ASN A 82 -3.02 -17.49 23.95
CA ASN A 82 -3.18 -16.54 25.05
C ASN A 82 -2.34 -17.00 26.25
N ARG A 83 -1.30 -16.25 26.62
CA ARG A 83 -0.60 -16.41 27.90
C ARG A 83 -0.53 -15.08 28.64
N LYS A 84 -1.11 -15.04 29.84
CA LYS A 84 -1.19 -13.83 30.69
C LYS A 84 -1.79 -12.62 29.94
N LYS A 85 -2.86 -12.84 29.17
CA LYS A 85 -3.52 -11.84 28.30
C LYS A 85 -2.67 -11.30 27.15
N LYS A 86 -1.55 -11.96 26.81
CA LYS A 86 -0.70 -11.62 25.68
C LYS A 86 -0.68 -12.74 24.64
N PHE A 87 -0.57 -12.35 23.37
CA PHE A 87 -0.36 -13.27 22.28
C PHE A 87 1.06 -13.85 22.38
N LYS A 88 1.18 -15.15 22.67
CA LYS A 88 2.45 -15.86 22.58
C LYS A 88 2.53 -16.58 21.24
N CYS A 89 3.33 -16.06 20.32
CA CYS A 89 3.59 -16.67 19.02
C CYS A 89 4.30 -18.03 19.18
N ILE A 90 3.85 -19.03 18.43
CA ILE A 90 4.40 -20.39 18.42
C ILE A 90 4.77 -20.78 16.98
N ILE A 91 3.88 -20.52 16.03
CA ILE A 91 4.13 -20.72 14.61
C ILE A 91 4.28 -19.35 13.95
N ASP A 92 5.47 -19.13 13.41
CA ASP A 92 5.84 -17.95 12.65
C ASP A 92 5.55 -18.20 11.16
N LYS A 93 4.66 -17.40 10.59
CA LYS A 93 4.16 -17.57 9.21
C LYS A 93 5.25 -17.48 8.14
N ASP A 94 6.33 -16.76 8.46
CA ASP A 94 7.44 -16.49 7.55
C ASP A 94 8.57 -17.54 7.70
N LYS A 95 8.48 -18.42 8.70
CA LYS A 95 9.49 -19.45 9.01
C LYS A 95 8.98 -20.90 8.88
N GLN A 96 7.72 -21.16 9.21
CA GLN A 96 7.14 -22.50 9.16
C GLN A 96 6.81 -22.90 7.73
N LYS A 97 7.17 -24.13 7.35
CA LYS A 97 6.81 -24.70 6.03
C LYS A 97 5.47 -25.43 6.10
N TYR A 98 4.78 -25.47 4.96
CA TYR A 98 3.61 -26.33 4.76
C TYR A 98 3.96 -27.81 5.01
N GLY A 99 2.98 -28.57 5.49
CA GLY A 99 3.12 -30.01 5.78
C GLY A 99 3.88 -30.37 7.05
N GLN A 100 4.67 -29.46 7.65
CA GLN A 100 5.45 -29.73 8.85
C GLN A 100 4.64 -29.55 10.13
N TRP A 101 4.64 -30.57 10.99
CA TRP A 101 4.02 -30.56 12.31
C TRP A 101 4.87 -29.78 13.31
N LYS A 102 4.24 -28.90 14.07
CA LYS A 102 4.82 -28.14 15.16
C LYS A 102 4.08 -28.43 16.46
N ARG A 103 4.79 -28.72 17.55
CA ARG A 103 4.18 -28.89 18.88
C ARG A 103 3.54 -27.57 19.32
N PHE A 104 2.26 -27.62 19.70
CA PHE A 104 1.49 -26.45 20.09
C PHE A 104 1.25 -26.40 21.61
N CYS A 105 0.44 -27.30 22.15
CA CYS A 105 0.12 -27.37 23.59
C CYS A 105 0.11 -28.83 24.11
N GLN A 106 -0.06 -28.98 25.43
CA GLN A 106 -0.36 -30.27 26.03
C GLN A 106 -1.82 -30.65 25.72
N ALA A 107 -2.09 -31.93 25.47
CA ALA A 107 -3.45 -32.43 25.24
C ALA A 107 -4.15 -32.85 26.55
N SER A 108 -3.87 -32.17 27.66
CA SER A 108 -4.36 -32.55 29.00
C SER A 108 -5.80 -32.13 29.31
N VAL A 109 -6.49 -31.51 28.35
CA VAL A 109 -7.87 -31.02 28.42
C VAL A 109 -8.59 -31.32 27.10
N ASP A 110 -9.92 -31.27 27.12
CA ASP A 110 -10.81 -31.57 25.98
C ASP A 110 -10.82 -30.50 24.88
N THR A 111 -10.29 -29.31 25.16
CA THR A 111 -10.40 -28.12 24.32
C THR A 111 -9.14 -27.26 24.39
N PHE A 112 -8.80 -26.60 23.29
CA PHE A 112 -7.68 -25.65 23.24
C PHE A 112 -7.93 -24.50 22.28
N ASP A 113 -7.55 -23.28 22.67
CA ASP A 113 -7.71 -22.10 21.82
C ASP A 113 -6.49 -21.87 20.93
N ILE A 114 -6.76 -21.73 19.64
CA ILE A 114 -5.80 -21.35 18.60
C ILE A 114 -5.97 -19.86 18.34
N TRP A 115 -5.06 -19.05 18.89
CA TRP A 115 -5.06 -17.60 18.67
C TRP A 115 -4.25 -17.28 17.43
N PHE A 116 -4.74 -16.41 16.55
CA PHE A 116 -4.06 -16.06 15.30
C PHE A 116 -4.23 -14.58 14.90
N THR A 117 -3.27 -14.07 14.14
CA THR A 117 -3.26 -12.67 13.68
C THR A 117 -2.37 -12.47 12.45
N ARG A 118 -2.63 -11.42 11.66
CA ARG A 118 -1.73 -10.99 10.57
C ARG A 118 -0.64 -10.01 11.03
N THR A 119 -0.78 -9.45 12.23
CA THR A 119 0.04 -8.34 12.75
C THR A 119 1.52 -8.72 12.90
N ALA A 120 2.41 -8.00 12.21
CA ALA A 120 3.86 -8.26 12.18
C ALA A 120 4.56 -8.20 13.55
N ASN A 121 3.95 -7.54 14.55
CA ASN A 121 4.47 -7.51 15.92
C ASN A 121 4.22 -8.81 16.71
N ALA A 122 3.44 -9.76 16.20
CA ALA A 122 3.07 -10.99 16.92
C ALA A 122 4.28 -11.81 17.45
N PRO A 123 5.41 -11.98 16.72
CA PRO A 123 6.59 -12.67 17.24
C PRO A 123 7.25 -12.02 18.47
N SER A 124 6.97 -10.74 18.76
CA SER A 124 7.50 -10.04 19.94
C SER A 124 6.94 -10.56 21.27
N ASN A 125 5.85 -11.34 21.25
CA ASN A 125 5.10 -11.80 22.43
C ASN A 125 4.62 -10.68 23.37
N SER A 126 4.57 -9.43 22.88
CA SER A 126 4.20 -8.24 23.67
C SER A 126 2.74 -7.81 23.48
N VAL A 127 2.16 -8.16 22.33
CA VAL A 127 0.80 -7.83 21.85
C VAL A 127 -0.26 -8.36 22.80
N SER A 128 -1.28 -7.55 23.11
CA SER A 128 -2.40 -7.97 23.98
C SER A 128 -3.41 -8.79 23.18
N ILE A 129 -3.97 -9.87 23.73
CA ILE A 129 -4.98 -10.68 23.01
C ILE A 129 -6.29 -9.93 22.71
N ASN A 130 -6.52 -8.81 23.39
CA ASN A 130 -7.70 -7.95 23.17
C ASN A 130 -7.47 -6.89 22.07
N GLU A 131 -6.34 -6.94 21.38
CA GLU A 131 -6.01 -6.02 20.29
C GLU A 131 -6.78 -6.37 19.01
N ILE A 132 -7.21 -5.36 18.25
CA ILE A 132 -7.96 -5.54 17.01
C ILE A 132 -7.10 -6.30 15.99
N GLY A 133 -7.70 -7.25 15.26
CA GLY A 133 -6.98 -8.10 14.32
C GLY A 133 -6.30 -9.32 14.94
N ILE A 134 -6.64 -9.64 16.20
CA ILE A 134 -6.39 -10.94 16.82
C ILE A 134 -7.72 -11.68 16.92
N TYR A 135 -7.70 -12.94 16.51
CA TYR A 135 -8.86 -13.83 16.44
C TYR A 135 -8.53 -15.17 17.10
N SER A 136 -9.56 -15.97 17.37
CA SER A 136 -9.42 -17.30 17.98
C SER A 136 -10.39 -18.30 17.35
N GLU A 137 -9.91 -19.50 17.05
CA GLU A 137 -10.75 -20.69 16.82
C GLU A 137 -10.43 -21.72 17.92
N THR A 138 -11.38 -22.57 18.29
CA THR A 138 -11.19 -23.62 19.31
C THR A 138 -11.05 -24.98 18.64
N GLY A 139 -10.02 -25.73 19.01
CA GLY A 139 -9.87 -27.15 18.67
C GLY A 139 -10.35 -28.05 19.80
N PHE A 140 -10.77 -29.26 19.45
CA PHE A 140 -11.33 -30.27 20.35
C PHE A 140 -10.41 -31.50 20.43
N ILE A 141 -10.51 -32.24 21.53
CA ILE A 141 -9.67 -33.41 21.82
C ILE A 141 -10.55 -34.53 22.39
N ASP A 142 -10.78 -35.57 21.60
CA ASP A 142 -11.60 -36.74 21.99
C ASP A 142 -11.04 -37.50 23.21
N GLU A 143 -9.72 -37.64 23.28
CA GLU A 143 -9.02 -38.39 24.34
C GLU A 143 -7.91 -37.56 25.02
N PRO A 144 -8.27 -36.69 25.99
CA PRO A 144 -7.30 -35.93 26.75
C PRO A 144 -6.33 -36.81 27.54
N SER A 145 -5.05 -36.44 27.56
CA SER A 145 -3.99 -37.16 28.26
C SER A 145 -2.80 -36.23 28.55
N GLU A 146 -2.23 -36.35 29.75
CA GLU A 146 -1.00 -35.63 30.11
C GLU A 146 0.24 -36.12 29.35
N ASP A 147 0.21 -37.32 28.77
CA ASP A 147 1.31 -37.88 27.97
C ASP A 147 1.25 -37.50 26.48
N LYS A 148 0.11 -36.95 26.02
CA LYS A 148 -0.11 -36.53 24.63
C LYS A 148 0.05 -35.01 24.47
N ALA A 149 0.39 -34.58 23.25
CA ALA A 149 0.46 -33.18 22.86
C ALA A 149 -0.30 -32.92 21.56
N VAL A 150 -0.78 -31.69 21.42
CA VAL A 150 -1.36 -31.19 20.17
C VAL A 150 -0.22 -30.76 19.25
N TYR A 151 -0.24 -31.27 18.03
CA TYR A 151 0.62 -30.84 16.93
C TYR A 151 -0.24 -30.14 15.87
N ILE A 152 0.27 -29.03 15.33
CA ILE A 152 -0.38 -28.27 14.25
C ILE A 152 0.56 -28.23 13.04
N LYS A 153 0.05 -28.48 11.83
CA LYS A 153 0.73 -28.19 10.56
C LYS A 153 -0.08 -27.20 9.72
N LEU A 154 0.62 -26.46 8.87
CA LEU A 154 0.01 -25.59 7.88
C LEU A 154 -0.36 -26.43 6.64
N VAL A 155 -1.55 -26.23 6.07
CA VAL A 155 -1.99 -26.95 4.84
C VAL A 155 -2.55 -26.06 3.73
N SER A 156 -2.99 -24.84 4.05
CA SER A 156 -3.34 -23.80 3.06
C SER A 156 -3.11 -22.42 3.67
N PRO A 157 -3.20 -21.30 2.91
CA PRO A 157 -2.98 -19.95 3.43
C PRO A 157 -3.86 -19.56 4.62
N THR A 158 -5.00 -20.23 4.80
CA THR A 158 -5.96 -20.03 5.89
C THR A 158 -6.26 -21.29 6.68
N ASP A 159 -5.80 -22.46 6.23
CA ASP A 159 -6.15 -23.74 6.85
C ASP A 159 -4.95 -24.38 7.55
N ILE A 160 -5.25 -24.94 8.70
CA ILE A 160 -4.35 -25.77 9.48
C ILE A 160 -4.97 -27.14 9.71
N GLU A 161 -4.12 -28.12 9.92
CA GLU A 161 -4.51 -29.42 10.43
C GLU A 161 -3.86 -29.63 11.80
N TYR A 162 -4.59 -30.20 12.74
CA TYR A 162 -4.07 -30.60 14.04
C TYR A 162 -4.26 -32.10 14.30
N THR A 163 -3.46 -32.63 15.22
CA THR A 163 -3.53 -34.02 15.67
C THR A 163 -3.02 -34.12 17.10
N VAL A 164 -3.41 -35.18 17.81
CA VAL A 164 -3.03 -35.43 19.21
C VAL A 164 -2.19 -36.70 19.27
N SER A 165 -0.93 -36.57 19.73
CA SER A 165 0.06 -37.65 19.69
C SER A 165 0.99 -37.62 20.89
N SER A 166 1.48 -38.80 21.31
CA SER A 166 2.53 -38.98 22.32
C SER A 166 3.95 -38.96 21.73
N LEU A 167 4.09 -38.98 20.39
CA LEU A 167 5.38 -38.88 19.69
C LEU A 167 6.03 -37.50 19.90
N THR A 168 7.34 -37.40 19.69
CA THR A 168 8.05 -36.10 19.65
C THR A 168 7.81 -35.36 18.33
N GLU A 169 8.19 -34.08 18.26
CA GLU A 169 8.09 -33.27 17.04
C GLU A 169 9.00 -33.82 15.91
N GLU A 170 10.15 -34.38 16.25
CA GLU A 170 11.07 -35.02 15.30
C GLU A 170 10.51 -36.36 14.78
N GLU A 171 9.78 -37.09 15.62
CA GLU A 171 9.20 -38.38 15.26
C GLU A 171 7.98 -38.23 14.36
N ILE A 172 7.03 -37.34 14.71
CA ILE A 172 5.80 -37.14 13.94
C ILE A 172 6.06 -36.54 12.54
N ASN A 173 7.22 -35.92 12.31
CA ASN A 173 7.65 -35.42 11.00
C ASN A 173 8.44 -36.46 10.15
N LYS A 174 8.60 -37.72 10.61
CA LYS A 174 9.21 -38.79 9.80
C LYS A 174 8.18 -39.34 8.80
N ASN A 175 8.58 -39.48 7.54
CA ASN A 175 7.71 -39.98 6.44
C ASN A 175 7.09 -41.38 6.69
N GLU A 176 7.66 -42.18 7.59
CA GLU A 176 7.21 -43.54 7.92
C GLU A 176 6.08 -43.57 8.95
N VAL A 177 5.78 -42.44 9.61
CA VAL A 177 4.76 -42.37 10.68
C VAL A 177 3.38 -42.13 10.09
N SER A 178 2.48 -43.10 10.25
CA SER A 178 1.06 -42.94 9.95
C SER A 178 0.36 -42.20 11.09
N ILE A 179 -0.11 -40.99 10.80
CA ILE A 179 -0.78 -40.11 11.75
C ILE A 179 -2.30 -40.34 11.67
N LYS A 180 -2.95 -40.48 12.82
CA LYS A 180 -4.39 -40.70 12.97
C LYS A 180 -5.03 -39.52 13.71
N GLY A 181 -6.36 -39.40 13.65
CA GLY A 181 -7.07 -38.29 14.31
C GLY A 181 -6.54 -36.94 13.83
N VAL A 182 -6.54 -36.73 12.51
CA VAL A 182 -6.17 -35.45 11.91
C VAL A 182 -7.44 -34.67 11.64
N GLU A 183 -7.58 -33.52 12.29
CA GLU A 183 -8.70 -32.61 12.12
C GLU A 183 -8.23 -31.32 11.44
N ARG A 184 -9.12 -30.67 10.68
CA ARG A 184 -8.82 -29.47 9.90
C ARG A 184 -9.64 -28.28 10.38
N ILE A 185 -8.98 -27.15 10.62
CA ILE A 185 -9.60 -25.88 10.98
C ILE A 185 -9.25 -24.83 9.91
N THR A 186 -10.28 -24.12 9.43
CA THR A 186 -10.12 -22.91 8.63
C THR A 186 -10.14 -21.69 9.55
N LEU A 187 -9.06 -20.91 9.55
CA LEU A 187 -8.90 -19.71 10.38
C LEU A 187 -9.65 -18.52 9.76
N GLN A 188 -10.70 -18.05 10.42
CA GLN A 188 -11.60 -17.00 9.94
C GLN A 188 -11.57 -15.76 10.82
N GLU A 189 -11.40 -14.60 10.21
CA GLU A 189 -11.47 -13.29 10.88
C GLU A 189 -12.93 -12.91 11.16
N LYS A 190 -13.47 -13.43 12.26
CA LYS A 190 -14.86 -13.21 12.73
C LYS A 190 -14.95 -12.08 13.76
#